data_AF-A0AAW2XUL2-F1
#
_entry.id   AF-A0AAW2XUL2-F1
#
_cell.length_a   1.000
_cell.length_b   1.000
_cell.length_c   1.000
_cell.angle_alpha   90.00
_cell.angle_beta   90.00
_cell.angle_gamma   90.00
#
_symmetry.space_group_name_H-M   'P 1'
#
loop_
_entity.id
_entity.type
_entity.pdbx_description
1 polymer ?
#
loop_
_entity_poly.entity_id
_entity_poly.type
_entity_poly.pdbx_seq_one_letter_code
_entity_poly.pdbx_strand_id
1 'polypeptide(L)'
;MKAYVSDPEDLKQDPSYQETWDDMIINFVAESLDVIQDVDWVISLGNSFAKQYELYSSDDEHSALLHRCLGILLQKVHDRSYVRAKIDWMYMQANIALPVNRLGLAKAIGLVAASHLDTVLDKLKDILDNVGDSIFK
;
A
#
# COMPACT_ATOMS: atom_id res chain seq x y z
N MET A 1 -21.68 -2.94 -5.72
CA MET A 1 -20.92 -4.13 -6.14
C MET A 1 -21.30 -4.45 -7.60
N LYS A 2 -20.49 -4.04 -8.58
CA LYS A 2 -20.65 -4.54 -9.96
C LYS A 2 -20.17 -5.99 -9.93
N ALA A 3 -20.99 -6.93 -10.39
CA ALA A 3 -20.64 -8.34 -10.42
C ALA A 3 -19.59 -8.58 -11.52
N TYR A 4 -18.31 -8.61 -11.14
CA TYR A 4 -17.19 -8.98 -11.99
C TYR A 4 -17.07 -10.51 -12.08
N VAL A 5 -18.14 -11.18 -12.50
CA VAL A 5 -18.08 -12.61 -12.85
C VAL A 5 -18.07 -12.69 -14.38
N SER A 6 -16.99 -12.18 -14.97
CA SER A 6 -16.61 -12.53 -16.34
C SER A 6 -15.79 -13.83 -16.30
N ASP A 7 -15.78 -14.60 -17.38
CA ASP A 7 -14.92 -15.77 -17.49
C ASP A 7 -13.46 -15.36 -17.21
N PRO A 8 -12.72 -16.05 -16.31
CA PRO A 8 -11.31 -15.74 -16.06
C PRO A 8 -10.45 -15.71 -17.33
N GLU A 9 -10.82 -16.40 -18.40
CA GLU A 9 -10.13 -16.34 -19.68
C GLU A 9 -10.42 -15.06 -20.48
N ASP A 10 -11.61 -14.46 -20.31
CA ASP A 10 -11.95 -13.17 -20.92
C ASP A 10 -11.20 -12.03 -20.22
N LEU A 11 -11.00 -12.14 -18.90
CA LEU A 11 -10.23 -11.17 -18.13
C LEU A 11 -8.78 -11.12 -18.58
N LYS A 12 -8.13 -12.26 -18.87
CA LYS A 12 -6.73 -12.30 -19.33
C LYS A 12 -6.48 -11.64 -20.69
N GLN A 13 -7.52 -11.43 -21.49
CA GLN A 13 -7.40 -10.76 -22.79
C GLN A 13 -7.34 -9.23 -22.67
N ASP A 14 -7.80 -8.68 -21.53
CA ASP A 14 -7.71 -7.26 -21.25
C ASP A 14 -6.31 -6.92 -20.72
N PRO A 15 -5.53 -6.05 -21.38
CA PRO A 15 -4.21 -5.65 -20.87
C PRO A 15 -4.26 -4.94 -19.50
N SER A 16 -5.44 -4.50 -19.04
CA SER A 16 -5.67 -3.87 -17.72
C SER A 16 -6.17 -4.84 -16.64
N TYR A 17 -6.23 -6.15 -16.93
CA TYR A 17 -6.79 -7.14 -16.01
C TYR A 17 -6.12 -7.13 -14.64
N GLN A 18 -4.79 -6.99 -14.58
CA GLN A 18 -4.05 -6.99 -13.33
C GLN A 18 -4.43 -5.80 -12.43
N GLU A 19 -4.58 -4.60 -13.02
CA GLU A 19 -5.02 -3.42 -12.26
C GLU A 19 -6.45 -3.59 -11.73
N THR A 20 -7.33 -4.21 -12.52
CA THR A 20 -8.69 -4.52 -12.09
C THR A 20 -8.69 -5.51 -10.91
N TRP A 21 -7.88 -6.56 -10.98
CA TRP A 21 -7.74 -7.53 -9.88
C TRP A 21 -7.18 -6.90 -8.62
N ASP A 22 -6.14 -6.09 -8.75
CA ASP A 22 -5.58 -5.36 -7.63
C ASP A 22 -6.64 -4.46 -6.97
N ASP A 23 -7.40 -3.70 -7.77
CA ASP A 23 -8.45 -2.82 -7.26
C ASP A 23 -9.56 -3.62 -6.54
N MET A 24 -9.92 -4.80 -7.05
CA MET A 24 -10.85 -5.70 -6.38
C MET A 24 -10.32 -6.17 -5.02
N ILE A 25 -9.03 -6.52 -4.93
CA ILE A 25 -8.39 -6.92 -3.67
C ILE A 25 -8.37 -5.74 -2.69
N ILE A 26 -7.99 -4.54 -3.14
CA ILE A 26 -7.97 -3.35 -2.27
C ILE A 26 -9.37 -3.03 -1.74
N ASN A 27 -10.39 -3.10 -2.59
CA ASN A 27 -11.78 -2.88 -2.17
C ASN A 27 -12.24 -3.96 -1.19
N PHE A 28 -11.93 -5.24 -1.45
CA PHE A 28 -12.26 -6.32 -0.53
C PHE A 28 -11.63 -6.13 0.85
N VAL A 29 -10.35 -5.72 0.91
CA VAL A 29 -9.68 -5.40 2.17
C VAL A 29 -10.35 -4.22 2.86
N ALA A 30 -10.64 -3.13 2.12
CA ALA A 30 -11.31 -1.95 2.67
C ALA A 30 -12.67 -2.30 3.30
N GLU A 31 -13.53 -2.99 2.55
CA GLU A 31 -14.87 -3.41 3.01
C GLU A 31 -14.78 -4.36 4.20
N SER A 32 -13.82 -5.29 4.18
CA SER A 32 -13.60 -6.21 5.31
C SER A 32 -13.23 -5.45 6.59
N LEU A 33 -12.31 -4.48 6.50
CA LEU A 33 -11.90 -3.66 7.64
C LEU A 33 -13.06 -2.81 8.19
N ASP A 34 -13.91 -2.28 7.30
CA ASP A 34 -15.09 -1.50 7.66
C ASP A 34 -16.15 -2.32 8.41
N VAL A 35 -16.22 -3.63 8.15
CA VAL A 35 -17.11 -4.55 8.86
C VAL A 35 -16.51 -5.04 10.18
N ILE A 36 -15.20 -5.34 10.22
CA ILE A 36 -14.55 -5.93 11.39
C ILE A 36 -14.50 -4.95 12.57
N GLN A 37 -14.13 -3.68 12.32
CA GLN A 37 -14.09 -2.60 13.32
C GLN A 37 -13.38 -2.92 14.65
N ASP A 38 -12.42 -3.85 14.64
CA ASP A 38 -11.62 -4.25 15.79
C ASP A 38 -10.19 -3.74 15.62
N VAL A 39 -9.79 -2.80 16.48
CA VAL A 39 -8.48 -2.12 16.38
C VAL A 39 -7.32 -3.10 16.59
N ASP A 40 -7.42 -4.02 17.55
CA ASP A 40 -6.35 -4.97 17.84
C ASP A 40 -6.17 -5.96 16.68
N TRP A 41 -7.30 -6.38 16.07
CA TRP A 41 -7.29 -7.21 14.88
C TRP A 41 -6.65 -6.49 13.68
N VAL A 42 -7.01 -5.22 13.45
CA VAL A 42 -6.44 -4.40 12.36
C VAL A 42 -4.92 -4.22 12.53
N ILE A 43 -4.46 -3.96 13.76
CA ILE A 43 -3.02 -3.87 14.05
C ILE A 43 -2.33 -5.22 13.84
N SER A 44 -2.93 -6.32 14.27
CA SER A 44 -2.42 -7.68 14.04
C SER A 44 -2.29 -8.01 12.54
N LEU A 45 -3.30 -7.65 11.74
CA LEU A 45 -3.27 -7.80 10.29
C LEU A 45 -2.16 -6.95 9.67
N GLY A 46 -2.03 -5.68 10.06
CA GLY A 46 -0.98 -4.80 9.54
C GLY A 46 0.43 -5.31 9.89
N ASN A 47 0.62 -5.92 11.05
CA ASN A 47 1.87 -6.60 11.41
C ASN A 47 2.12 -7.86 10.58
N SER A 48 1.06 -8.59 10.23
CA SER A 48 1.15 -9.75 9.36
C SER A 48 1.51 -9.35 7.92
N PHE A 49 0.88 -8.31 7.36
CA PHE A 49 1.26 -7.71 6.07
C PHE A 49 2.72 -7.26 6.07
N ALA A 50 3.19 -6.59 7.12
CA ALA A 50 4.58 -6.13 7.19
C ALA A 50 5.60 -7.28 7.12
N LYS A 51 5.26 -8.48 7.62
CA LYS A 51 6.12 -9.67 7.51
C LYS A 51 6.12 -10.29 6.11
N GLN A 52 5.06 -10.07 5.32
CA GLN A 52 4.96 -10.64 3.97
C GLN A 52 5.98 -10.05 2.99
N TYR A 53 6.52 -8.85 3.24
CA TYR A 53 7.55 -8.26 2.38
C TYR A 53 8.76 -9.16 2.17
N GLU A 54 9.15 -9.95 3.19
CA GLU A 54 10.26 -10.90 3.08
C GLU A 54 10.02 -11.97 2.01
N LEU A 55 8.77 -12.33 1.74
CA LEU A 55 8.41 -13.31 0.72
C LEU A 55 8.36 -12.72 -0.69
N TYR A 56 8.29 -11.39 -0.81
CA TYR A 56 8.19 -10.67 -2.09
C TYR A 56 9.46 -9.88 -2.42
N SER A 57 10.60 -10.18 -1.78
CA SER A 57 11.85 -9.43 -1.98
C SER A 57 12.38 -9.49 -3.42
N SER A 58 11.99 -10.51 -4.19
CA SER A 58 12.33 -10.66 -5.61
C SER A 58 11.12 -10.46 -6.54
N ASP A 59 10.01 -9.95 -6.02
CA ASP A 59 8.74 -9.81 -6.74
C ASP A 59 8.14 -8.42 -6.52
N ASP A 60 8.50 -7.51 -7.42
CA ASP A 60 8.09 -6.11 -7.36
C ASP A 60 6.59 -5.89 -7.63
N GLU A 61 5.91 -6.82 -8.32
CA GLU A 61 4.48 -6.73 -8.58
C GLU A 61 3.69 -7.06 -7.32
N HIS A 62 4.02 -8.17 -6.65
CA HIS A 62 3.34 -8.55 -5.41
C HIS A 62 3.66 -7.60 -4.25
N SER A 63 4.90 -7.11 -4.15
CA SER A 63 5.23 -6.07 -3.17
C SER A 63 4.53 -4.74 -3.46
N ALA A 64 4.32 -4.37 -4.74
CA ALA A 64 3.51 -3.21 -5.11
C ALA A 64 2.06 -3.31 -4.64
N LEU A 65 1.44 -4.49 -4.77
CA LEU A 65 0.10 -4.74 -4.24
C LEU A 65 0.10 -4.74 -2.70
N LEU A 66 1.11 -5.32 -2.06
CA LEU A 66 1.24 -5.34 -0.59
C LEU A 66 1.36 -3.93 0.00
N HIS A 67 2.08 -3.00 -0.66
CA HIS A 67 2.11 -1.59 -0.28
C HIS A 67 0.69 -1.04 -0.21
N ARG A 68 -0.11 -1.28 -1.25
CA ARG A 68 -1.50 -0.78 -1.35
C ARG A 68 -2.41 -1.40 -0.28
N CYS A 69 -2.28 -2.70 -0.03
CA CYS A 69 -3.01 -3.40 1.05
C CYS A 69 -2.70 -2.81 2.43
N LEU A 70 -1.43 -2.49 2.69
CA LEU A 70 -1.04 -1.84 3.94
C LEU A 70 -1.54 -0.38 3.97
N GLY A 71 -1.50 0.33 2.85
CA GLY A 71 -1.99 1.71 2.73
C GLY A 71 -3.49 1.84 3.07
N ILE A 72 -4.34 0.97 2.51
CA ILE A 72 -5.77 0.96 2.82
C ILE A 72 -6.05 0.55 4.27
N LEU A 73 -5.24 -0.35 4.83
CA LEU A 73 -5.33 -0.73 6.23
C LEU A 73 -5.01 0.45 7.16
N LEU A 74 -3.92 1.16 6.88
CA LEU A 74 -3.47 2.29 7.68
C LEU A 74 -4.48 3.44 7.70
N GLN A 75 -5.31 3.59 6.66
CA GLN A 75 -6.44 4.52 6.67
C GLN A 75 -7.38 4.31 7.87
N LYS A 76 -7.49 3.06 8.35
CA LYS A 76 -8.37 2.67 9.45
C LYS A 76 -7.70 2.71 10.83
N VAL A 77 -6.42 3.11 10.93
CA VAL A 77 -5.64 3.08 12.17
C VAL A 77 -5.48 4.47 12.77
N HIS A 78 -5.93 4.66 14.02
CA HIS A 78 -5.82 5.96 14.69
C HIS A 78 -4.45 6.23 15.35
N ASP A 79 -3.66 5.18 15.64
CA ASP A 79 -2.33 5.33 16.22
C ASP A 79 -1.35 5.92 15.18
N ARG A 80 -1.12 7.23 15.29
CA ARG A 80 -0.20 7.97 14.41
C ARG A 80 1.23 7.45 14.47
N SER A 81 1.70 6.94 15.61
CA SER A 81 3.06 6.41 15.74
C SER A 81 3.21 5.12 14.93
N TYR A 82 2.21 4.25 15.03
CA TYR A 82 2.14 3.04 14.22
C TYR A 82 2.05 3.35 12.73
N VAL A 83 1.17 4.28 12.33
CA VAL A 83 1.04 4.72 10.92
C VAL A 83 2.38 5.24 10.39
N ARG A 84 3.05 6.13 11.13
CA ARG A 84 4.37 6.66 10.75
C ARG A 84 5.40 5.55 10.58
N ALA A 85 5.48 4.62 11.53
CA ALA A 85 6.41 3.50 11.48
C ALA A 85 6.15 2.58 10.28
N LYS A 86 4.88 2.34 9.90
CA LYS A 86 4.54 1.52 8.74
C LYS A 86 4.77 2.25 7.41
N ILE A 87 4.59 3.57 7.34
CA ILE A 87 5.02 4.36 6.16
C ILE A 87 6.53 4.20 5.96
N ASP A 88 7.32 4.34 7.02
CA ASP A 88 8.78 4.16 6.96
C ASP A 88 9.14 2.75 6.51
N TRP A 89 8.45 1.74 7.06
CA TRP A 89 8.65 0.35 6.65
C TRP A 89 8.35 0.12 5.16
N MET A 90 7.20 0.61 4.64
CA MET A 90 6.88 0.51 3.22
C MET A 90 7.96 1.15 2.35
N TYR A 91 8.45 2.34 2.74
CA TYR A 91 9.52 3.01 2.02
C TYR A 91 10.83 2.20 2.01
N MET A 92 11.22 1.62 3.16
CA MET A 92 12.41 0.77 3.25
C MET A 92 12.33 -0.50 2.39
N GLN A 93 11.13 -1.06 2.22
CA GLN A 93 10.91 -2.28 1.43
C GLN A 93 10.71 -1.99 -0.07
N ALA A 94 10.49 -0.72 -0.45
CA ALA A 94 10.19 -0.37 -1.83
C ALA A 94 11.45 -0.22 -2.68
N ASN A 95 11.48 -0.91 -3.83
CA ASN A 95 12.47 -0.64 -4.86
C ASN A 95 12.02 0.53 -5.75
N ILE A 96 12.32 1.75 -5.31
CA ILE A 96 11.88 2.96 -6.02
C ILE A 96 12.50 3.15 -7.41
N ALA A 97 13.53 2.38 -7.79
CA ALA A 97 14.07 2.40 -9.14
C ALA A 97 13.10 1.75 -10.15
N LEU A 98 12.34 0.74 -9.70
CA LEU A 98 11.40 0.00 -10.55
C LEU A 98 10.05 0.72 -10.61
N PRO A 99 9.53 1.03 -11.83
CA PRO A 99 8.29 1.79 -11.97
C PRO A 99 7.08 1.17 -11.28
N VAL A 100 6.94 -0.16 -11.31
CA VAL A 100 5.79 -0.86 -10.71
C VAL A 100 5.77 -0.75 -9.19
N ASN A 101 6.92 -0.98 -8.54
CA ASN A 101 7.06 -0.87 -7.08
C ASN A 101 6.87 0.58 -6.62
N ARG A 102 7.52 1.54 -7.32
CA ARG A 102 7.35 2.97 -7.06
C ARG A 102 5.89 3.43 -7.20
N LEU A 103 5.17 2.95 -8.22
CA LEU A 103 3.76 3.27 -8.41
C LEU A 103 2.88 2.65 -7.30
N GLY A 104 3.14 1.39 -6.94
CA GLY A 104 2.46 0.71 -5.83
C GLY A 104 2.61 1.46 -4.50
N LEU A 105 3.85 1.87 -4.17
CA LEU A 105 4.14 2.70 -3.02
C LEU A 105 3.41 4.05 -3.10
N ALA A 106 3.46 4.75 -4.24
CA ALA A 106 2.79 6.04 -4.39
C ALA A 106 1.26 5.92 -4.21
N LYS A 107 0.63 4.89 -4.78
CA LYS A 107 -0.79 4.58 -4.56
C LYS A 107 -1.07 4.33 -3.08
N ALA A 108 -0.21 3.56 -2.40
CA ALA A 108 -0.34 3.29 -0.96
C ALA A 108 -0.26 4.58 -0.12
N ILE A 109 0.74 5.43 -0.34
CA ILE A 109 0.88 6.71 0.34
C ILE A 109 -0.36 7.60 0.14
N GLY A 110 -0.92 7.61 -1.08
CA GLY A 110 -2.18 8.30 -1.37
C GLY A 110 -3.37 7.76 -0.55
N LEU A 111 -3.48 6.45 -0.38
CA LEU A 111 -4.51 5.83 0.46
C LEU A 111 -4.36 6.22 1.93
N VAL A 112 -3.13 6.24 2.46
CA VAL A 112 -2.87 6.66 3.85
C VAL A 112 -3.23 8.13 4.06
N ALA A 113 -2.94 9.00 3.07
CA ALA A 113 -3.21 10.43 3.14
C ALA A 113 -4.70 10.77 3.31
N ALA A 114 -5.60 9.88 2.88
CA ALA A 114 -7.04 10.07 3.02
C ALA A 114 -7.50 10.21 4.49
N SER A 115 -6.73 9.69 5.45
CA SER A 115 -7.01 9.85 6.89
C SER A 115 -5.83 10.39 7.70
N HIS A 116 -4.63 10.43 7.11
CA HIS A 116 -3.39 10.86 7.77
C HIS A 116 -2.57 11.86 6.92
N LEU A 117 -3.25 12.83 6.32
CA LEU A 117 -2.64 13.81 5.41
C LEU A 117 -1.38 14.47 5.99
N ASP A 118 -1.45 15.02 7.20
CA ASP A 118 -0.30 15.70 7.83
C ASP A 118 0.91 14.77 7.97
N THR A 119 0.68 13.52 8.40
CA THR A 119 1.75 12.53 8.58
C THR A 119 2.40 12.16 7.24
N VAL A 120 1.61 12.07 6.16
CA VAL A 120 2.13 11.82 4.82
C VAL A 120 2.92 13.03 4.31
N LEU A 121 2.41 14.24 4.48
CA LEU A 121 3.08 15.47 4.04
C LEU A 121 4.42 15.66 4.76
N ASP A 122 4.48 15.42 6.07
CA ASP A 122 5.72 15.44 6.84
C ASP A 122 6.75 14.46 6.25
N LYS A 123 6.32 13.23 5.92
CA LYS A 123 7.20 12.21 5.35
C LYS A 123 7.67 12.53 3.94
N LEU A 124 6.79 13.04 3.08
CA LEU A 124 7.18 13.46 1.74
C LEU A 124 8.16 14.63 1.77
N LYS A 125 7.99 15.55 2.74
CA LYS A 125 8.95 16.62 2.98
C LYS A 125 10.30 16.08 3.43
N ASP A 126 10.32 15.18 4.42
CA ASP A 126 11.56 14.53 4.88
C ASP A 126 12.29 13.86 3.71
N ILE A 127 11.58 13.17 2.82
CA ILE A 127 12.17 12.54 1.62
C ILE A 127 12.75 13.59 0.66
N LEU A 128 12.01 14.67 0.39
CA LEU A 128 12.46 15.74 -0.51
C LEU A 128 13.72 16.42 0.01
N ASP A 129 13.76 16.75 1.30
CA ASP A 129 14.88 17.42 1.94
C ASP A 129 16.14 16.52 1.90
N ASN A 130 15.99 15.21 2.14
CA ASN A 130 17.10 14.25 2.09
C ASN A 130 17.61 13.94 0.67
N VAL A 131 16.74 13.99 -0.35
CA VAL A 131 17.14 13.86 -1.76
C VAL A 131 17.95 15.08 -2.20
N GLY A 132 17.58 16.28 -1.74
CA GLY A 132 18.37 17.49 -1.95
C GLY A 132 19.81 17.32 -1.45
N ASP A 133 19.98 16.87 -0.22
CA ASP A 133 21.31 16.67 0.39
C ASP A 133 22.18 15.62 -0.32
N SER A 134 21.58 14.62 -0.99
CA SER A 134 22.32 13.61 -1.76
C SER A 134 22.71 14.07 -3.18
N ILE A 135 22.03 15.08 -3.73
CA ILE A 135 22.35 15.65 -5.05
C ILE A 135 23.45 16.71 -4.94
N PHE A 136 23.59 17.35 -3.77
CA PHE A 136 24.59 18.40 -3.52
C PHE A 136 25.88 17.90 -2.82
N LYS A 137 26.05 16.58 -2.69
CA LYS A 137 27.30 15.92 -2.26
C LYS A 137 27.85 15.06 -3.39
#